data_AF-A0A1Z9FBQ2-F1
#
_entry.id   AF-A0A1Z9FBQ2-F1
#
_cell.length_a   1.000
_cell.length_b   1.000
_cell.length_c   1.000
_cell.angle_alpha   90.00
_cell.angle_beta   90.00
_cell.angle_gamma   90.00
#
_symmetry.space_group_name_H-M   'P 1'
#
loop_
_entity.id
_entity.type
_entity.pdbx_description
1 polymer ?
#
loop_
_entity_poly.entity_id
_entity_poly.type
_entity_poly.pdbx_seq_one_letter_code
_entity_poly.pdbx_strand_id
1 'polypeptide(L)' 'MKTTIITFFLLLTTIKVHSCDNFSYSQDVSAELLMGKKSKFYDAYKQGKCVLEDALKTLPVEQRKVIANLIAKTYKLETN' A
#
# COMPACT_ATOMS: atom_id res chain seq x y z
N MET A 1 10.99 -25.87 -30.49
CA MET A 1 9.83 -24.97 -30.29
C MET A 1 9.02 -25.24 -29.00
N LYS A 2 9.52 -26.06 -28.05
CA LYS A 2 8.88 -26.27 -26.73
C LYS A 2 9.59 -25.53 -25.59
N THR A 3 10.89 -25.30 -25.72
CA THR A 3 11.71 -24.59 -24.71
C THR A 3 11.45 -23.08 -24.67
N THR A 4 11.02 -22.47 -25.77
CA THR A 4 10.67 -21.03 -25.84
C THR A 4 9.39 -20.67 -25.10
N ILE A 5 8.47 -21.63 -24.89
CA ILE A 5 7.21 -21.40 -24.17
C ILE A 5 7.45 -21.35 -22.65
N ILE A 6 8.42 -22.11 -22.15
CA ILE A 6 8.73 -22.21 -20.72
C ILE A 6 9.40 -20.92 -20.21
N THR A 7 10.23 -20.28 -21.03
CA THR A 7 10.90 -19.01 -20.68
C THR A 7 9.92 -17.84 -20.54
N PHE A 8 8.80 -17.84 -21.30
CA PHE A 8 7.79 -16.77 -21.23
C PHE A 8 7.01 -16.79 -19.90
N PHE A 9 6.77 -17.97 -19.32
CA PHE A 9 6.01 -18.12 -18.07
C PHE A 9 6.79 -17.63 -16.83
N LEU A 10 8.12 -17.72 -16.84
CA LEU A 10 8.96 -17.29 -15.71
C LEU A 10 9.02 -15.74 -15.58
N LEU A 11 8.94 -15.02 -16.70
CA LEU A 11 8.94 -13.55 -16.74
C LEU A 11 7.71 -12.89 -16.10
N LEU A 12 6.59 -13.62 -15.97
CA LEU A 12 5.37 -13.09 -15.37
C LEU A 12 5.43 -13.04 -13.82
N THR A 13 6.32 -13.83 -13.20
CA THR A 13 6.44 -13.90 -11.73
C THR A 13 7.32 -12.81 -11.11
N THR A 14 8.03 -12.02 -11.92
CA THR A 14 8.95 -10.97 -11.41
C THR A 14 8.32 -9.60 -11.26
N ILE A 15 7.04 -9.42 -11.63
CA ILE A 15 6.33 -8.16 -11.38
C ILE A 15 5.86 -8.13 -9.92
N LYS A 16 6.82 -8.08 -8.99
CA LYS A 16 6.51 -7.55 -7.66
C LYS A 16 6.24 -6.08 -7.88
N VAL A 17 4.96 -5.71 -7.91
CA VAL A 17 4.52 -4.31 -7.89
C VAL A 17 4.89 -3.78 -6.51
N HIS A 18 6.17 -3.47 -6.31
CA HIS A 18 6.65 -2.74 -5.15
C HIS A 18 6.31 -1.28 -5.37
N SER A 19 5.00 -1.00 -5.37
CA SER A 19 4.54 0.34 -5.10
C SER A 19 5.13 0.71 -3.74
N CYS A 20 6.01 1.73 -3.75
CA CYS A 20 6.47 2.47 -2.57
C CYS A 20 7.80 2.09 -1.89
N ASP A 21 8.71 1.37 -2.55
CA ASP A 21 10.08 1.17 -2.03
C ASP A 21 10.82 2.51 -1.80
N ASN A 22 10.51 3.53 -2.60
CA ASN A 22 11.10 4.87 -2.52
C ASN A 22 10.21 5.92 -1.83
N PHE A 23 9.14 5.52 -1.12
CA PHE A 23 8.35 6.48 -0.35
C PHE A 23 9.17 6.95 0.87
N SER A 24 9.89 8.05 0.66
CA SER A 24 10.56 8.82 1.71
C SER A 24 9.48 9.43 2.60
N TYR A 25 9.18 8.72 3.68
CA TYR A 25 8.33 9.22 4.75
C TYR A 25 9.06 10.34 5.49
N SER A 26 8.87 11.56 5.02
CA SER A 26 9.35 12.77 5.70
C SER A 26 8.14 13.56 6.21
N GLN A 27 7.57 13.12 7.34
CA GLN A 27 6.68 13.84 8.26
C GLN A 27 5.63 12.89 8.88
N ASP A 28 6.03 12.09 9.87
CA ASP A 28 5.29 12.01 11.13
C ASP A 28 6.11 11.17 12.12
N VAL A 29 7.10 11.80 12.75
CA VAL A 29 7.93 11.17 13.80
C VAL A 29 7.05 10.64 14.94
N SER A 30 5.84 11.21 15.11
CA SER A 30 4.87 10.81 16.13
C SER A 30 4.20 9.45 15.86
N ALA A 31 3.77 9.20 14.61
CA ALA A 31 3.11 7.94 14.27
C ALA A 31 4.09 6.76 14.24
N GLU A 32 5.33 6.98 13.78
CA GLU A 32 6.39 5.95 13.81
C GLU A 32 6.73 5.52 15.25
N LEU A 33 6.78 6.47 16.19
CA LEU A 33 7.07 6.19 17.59
C LEU A 33 5.96 5.37 18.26
N LEU A 34 4.69 5.66 17.94
CA LEU A 34 3.52 5.02 18.56
C LEU A 34 3.22 3.62 18.02
N MET A 35 3.60 3.33 16.77
CA MET A 35 3.31 2.04 16.11
C MET A 35 4.37 0.95 16.34
N GLY A 36 5.48 1.30 17.00
CA GLY A 36 6.62 0.43 17.20
C GLY A 36 7.44 0.25 15.91
N LYS A 37 8.61 0.89 15.86
CA LYS A 37 9.55 0.79 14.72
C LYS A 37 9.87 -0.68 14.43
N LYS A 38 9.74 -1.11 13.17
CA LYS A 38 9.91 -2.51 12.68
C LYS A 38 8.81 -3.49 13.09
N SER A 39 7.63 -3.04 13.51
CA SER A 39 6.50 -3.94 13.71
C SER A 39 5.85 -4.31 12.37
N LYS A 40 5.28 -5.53 12.28
CA LYS A 40 4.48 -5.94 11.10
C LYS A 40 3.33 -4.97 10.82
N PHE A 41 2.77 -4.40 11.89
CA PHE A 41 1.72 -3.40 11.80
C PHE A 41 2.22 -2.11 11.13
N TYR A 42 3.38 -1.61 11.56
CA TYR A 42 4.00 -0.42 10.97
C TYR A 42 4.35 -0.63 9.49
N ASP A 43 4.91 -1.80 9.14
CA ASP A 43 5.24 -2.13 7.75
C ASP A 43 3.98 -2.19 6.87
N ALA A 44 2.92 -2.83 7.36
CA ALA A 44 1.62 -2.88 6.68
C ALA A 44 0.98 -1.49 6.54
N TYR A 45 1.07 -0.66 7.58
CA TYR A 45 0.59 0.72 7.55
C TYR A 45 1.33 1.54 6.49
N LYS A 46 2.68 1.47 6.45
CA LYS A 46 3.49 2.21 5.49
C LYS A 46 3.17 1.81 4.05
N GLN A 47 3.08 0.50 3.79
CA GLN A 47 2.75 -0.02 2.48
C GLN A 47 1.33 0.39 2.06
N GLY A 48 0.34 0.18 2.95
CA GLY A 48 -1.05 0.52 2.69
C GLY A 48 -1.26 2.01 2.44
N LYS A 49 -0.66 2.87 3.27
CA LYS A 49 -0.71 4.33 3.10
C LYS A 49 -0.21 4.72 1.72
N CYS A 50 0.95 4.20 1.32
CA CYS A 50 1.54 4.66 0.07
C CYS A 50 0.80 4.15 -1.17
N VAL A 51 0.32 2.90 -1.18
CA VAL A 51 -0.54 2.41 -2.27
C VAL A 51 -1.81 3.25 -2.39
N LEU A 52 -2.42 3.60 -1.25
CA LEU A 52 -3.60 4.45 -1.22
C LEU A 52 -3.31 5.87 -1.72
N GLU A 53 -2.20 6.47 -1.31
CA GLU A 53 -1.82 7.82 -1.76
C GLU A 53 -1.52 7.87 -3.26
N ASP A 54 -0.83 6.87 -3.82
CA ASP A 54 -0.56 6.81 -5.26
C ASP A 54 -1.86 6.62 -6.07
N ALA A 55 -2.75 5.76 -5.61
CA ALA A 55 -4.05 5.52 -6.25
C ALA A 55 -4.94 6.77 -6.25
N LEU A 56 -4.81 7.64 -5.24
CA LEU A 56 -5.68 8.80 -5.06
C LEU A 56 -5.01 10.14 -5.44
N LYS A 57 -3.77 10.13 -5.96
CA LYS A 57 -2.98 11.35 -6.19
C LYS A 57 -3.64 12.36 -7.13
N THR A 58 -4.48 11.90 -8.06
CA THR A 58 -5.17 12.74 -9.04
C THR A 58 -6.39 13.46 -8.45
N LEU A 59 -6.83 13.08 -7.25
CA LEU A 59 -8.02 13.62 -6.63
C LEU A 59 -7.70 14.80 -5.68
N PRO A 60 -8.63 15.77 -5.54
CA PRO A 60 -8.57 16.78 -4.50
C PRO A 60 -8.51 16.16 -3.10
N VAL A 61 -7.83 16.84 -2.16
CA VAL A 61 -7.63 16.36 -0.78
C VAL A 61 -8.94 15.95 -0.11
N GLU A 62 -10.02 16.71 -0.31
CA GLU A 62 -11.32 16.42 0.29
C GLU A 62 -11.92 15.09 -0.20
N GLN A 63 -11.77 14.78 -1.49
CA GLN A 63 -12.23 13.50 -2.04
C GLN A 63 -11.39 12.33 -1.51
N ARG A 64 -10.07 12.53 -1.33
CA ARG A 64 -9.19 11.52 -0.72
C ARG A 64 -9.62 11.19 0.72
N LYS A 65 -9.96 12.21 1.51
CA LYS A 65 -10.47 12.04 2.88
C LYS A 65 -11.78 11.25 2.90
N VAL A 66 -12.70 11.57 1.98
CA VAL A 66 -13.98 10.83 1.85
C VAL A 66 -13.72 9.35 1.57
N ILE A 67 -12.86 9.04 0.60
CA ILE A 67 -12.52 7.66 0.25
C ILE A 67 -11.85 6.92 1.42
N ALA A 68 -10.87 7.54 2.08
CA ALA A 68 -10.22 6.95 3.25
C ALA A 68 -11.21 6.63 4.38
N ASN A 69 -12.17 7.53 4.65
CA ASN A 69 -13.23 7.31 5.64
C ASN A 69 -14.18 6.17 5.25
N LEU A 70 -14.51 6.03 3.96
CA LEU A 70 -15.34 4.93 3.47
C LEU A 70 -14.64 3.59 3.66
N ILE A 71 -13.35 3.49 3.33
CA ILE A 71 -12.52 2.29 3.58
C ILE A 71 -12.46 1.99 5.08
N ALA A 72 -12.21 2.99 5.93
CA ALA A 72 -12.17 2.78 7.38
C ALA A 72 -13.50 2.26 7.95
N LYS A 73 -14.65 2.65 7.36
CA LYS A 73 -15.97 2.16 7.77
C LYS A 73 -16.18 0.68 7.45
N THR A 74 -15.57 0.12 6.40
CA THR A 74 -15.80 -1.29 6.05
C THR A 74 -15.28 -2.25 7.13
N TYR A 75 -14.17 -1.90 7.78
CA TYR A 75 -13.60 -2.69 8.88
C TYR A 75 -14.43 -2.65 10.18
N LYS A 76 -15.37 -1.71 10.31
CA LYS A 76 -16.32 -1.68 11.44
C LYS A 76 -17.51 -2.61 11.24
N LEU A 77 -17.72 -3.09 10.01
CA LEU A 77 -18.85 -3.96 9.67
C LEU A 77 -18.50 -5.45 9.84
N GLU A 78 -17.22 -5.81 9.86
CA GLU A 78 -16.76 -7.20 10.01
C GLU A 78 -16.78 -7.73 11.45
N THR A 79 -17.26 -6.94 12.42
CA THR A 79 -17.39 -7.33 13.83
C THR A 79 -18.84 -7.58 14.28
N ASN A 80 -19.74 -7.97 13.37
CA ASN A 80 -21.09 -8.47 13.71
C ASN A 80 -21.25 -9.92 13.28
#